data_AF-A0A163WJW4-F1
#
_entry.id   AF-A0A163WJW4-F1
#
_cell.length_a   1.000
_cell.length_b   1.000
_cell.length_c   1.000
_cell.angle_alpha   90.00
_cell.angle_beta   90.00
_cell.angle_gamma   90.00
#
_symmetry.space_group_name_H-M   'P 1'
#
loop_
_entity.id
_entity.type
_entity.pdbx_description
1 polymer ?
#
loop_
_entity_poly.entity_id
_entity_poly.type
_entity_poly.pdbx_seq_one_letter_code
_entity_poly.pdbx_strand_id
1 'polypeptide(L)'
;MLLGFALMLPSTVQAKPKKVPFPTREELRSLQLMAYGCSRANDQDSCSKTRNLADPLMDHPRLSAACKDTVWELVQASQAVTTNSFQRRDSIDRPARRLTLVCARPDKPQEPAAPTQT
;
A
#
# COMPACT_ATOMS: atom_id res chain seq x y z
N MET A 1 34.08 8.72 51.57
CA MET A 1 33.35 7.78 50.68
C MET A 1 32.52 8.60 49.71
N LEU A 2 33.07 8.96 48.55
CA LEU A 2 32.33 9.61 47.45
C LEU A 2 32.02 8.53 46.40
N LEU A 3 30.75 8.11 46.31
CA LEU A 3 30.28 7.22 45.23
C LEU A 3 30.05 8.08 43.97
N GLY A 4 30.89 7.91 42.96
CA GLY A 4 30.68 8.47 41.63
C GLY A 4 29.73 7.60 40.82
N PHE A 5 28.57 8.16 40.45
CA PHE A 5 27.65 7.54 39.49
C PHE A 5 28.07 7.93 38.07
N ALA A 6 28.68 6.99 37.34
CA ALA A 6 28.98 7.15 35.93
C ALA A 6 27.71 6.94 35.11
N LEU A 7 27.14 8.03 34.57
CA LEU A 7 26.07 7.98 33.58
C LEU A 7 26.64 7.46 32.24
N MET A 8 26.39 6.19 31.94
CA MET A 8 26.55 5.64 30.59
C MET A 8 25.45 6.24 29.71
N LEU A 9 25.82 7.18 28.82
CA LEU A 9 24.88 7.67 27.80
C LEU A 9 24.62 6.54 26.79
N PRO A 10 23.35 6.22 26.48
CA PRO A 10 23.03 5.25 25.44
C PRO A 10 23.45 5.81 24.07
N SER A 11 24.33 5.11 23.37
CA SER A 11 24.68 5.39 21.98
C SER A 11 23.43 5.26 21.11
N THR A 12 22.92 6.38 20.61
CA THR A 12 21.83 6.41 19.64
C THR A 12 22.36 5.97 18.28
N VAL A 13 22.39 4.65 18.05
CA VAL A 13 22.57 4.10 16.71
C VAL A 13 21.36 4.48 15.88
N GLN A 14 21.47 5.58 15.12
CA GLN A 14 20.47 5.96 14.14
C GLN A 14 20.60 5.04 12.92
N ALA A 15 19.73 4.03 12.85
CA ALA A 15 19.57 3.24 11.63
C ALA A 15 19.11 4.16 10.50
N LYS A 16 19.95 4.37 9.48
CA LYS A 16 19.54 5.10 8.27
C LYS A 16 18.39 4.32 7.61
N PRO A 17 17.17 4.89 7.48
CA PRO A 17 16.06 4.15 6.93
C PRO A 17 16.39 3.72 5.50
N LYS A 18 16.32 2.42 5.22
CA LYS A 18 16.48 1.88 3.87
C LYS A 18 15.45 2.56 2.97
N LYS A 19 15.90 3.18 1.88
CA LYS A 19 15.02 3.87 0.94
C LYS A 19 14.16 2.85 0.21
N VAL A 20 12.95 2.60 0.71
CA VAL A 20 11.95 1.74 0.04
C VAL A 20 11.42 2.49 -1.18
N PRO A 21 11.52 1.97 -2.41
CA PRO A 21 10.90 2.60 -3.57
C PRO A 21 9.37 2.49 -3.46
N PHE A 22 8.62 3.50 -3.92
CA PHE A 22 7.17 3.25 -4.13
C PHE A 22 6.97 2.22 -5.24
N PRO A 23 5.84 1.49 -5.20
CA PRO A 23 5.42 0.64 -6.30
C PRO A 23 5.31 1.41 -7.62
N THR A 24 5.63 0.73 -8.71
CA THR A 24 5.49 1.23 -10.08
C THR A 24 4.04 1.17 -10.54
N ARG A 25 3.73 1.89 -11.61
CA ARG A 25 2.38 1.85 -12.20
C ARG A 25 2.06 0.46 -12.75
N GLU A 26 3.06 -0.23 -13.28
CA GLU A 26 2.97 -1.59 -13.80
C GLU A 26 2.69 -2.60 -12.69
N GLU A 27 3.35 -2.48 -11.54
CA GLU A 27 3.08 -3.32 -10.36
C GLU A 27 1.65 -3.13 -9.85
N LEU A 28 1.19 -1.88 -9.73
CA LEU A 28 -0.18 -1.56 -9.33
C LEU A 28 -1.21 -2.08 -10.35
N ARG A 29 -0.90 -1.98 -11.65
CA ARG A 29 -1.76 -2.50 -12.72
C ARG A 29 -1.81 -4.02 -12.72
N SER A 30 -0.69 -4.68 -12.43
CA SER A 30 -0.62 -6.13 -12.28
C SER A 30 -1.55 -6.61 -11.14
N LEU A 31 -1.46 -5.94 -9.98
CA LEU A 31 -2.35 -6.23 -8.85
C LEU A 31 -3.83 -6.01 -9.20
N GLN A 32 -4.15 -4.91 -9.89
CA GLN A 32 -5.50 -4.64 -10.38
C GLN A 32 -6.03 -5.77 -11.29
N LEU A 33 -5.23 -6.25 -12.24
CA LEU A 33 -5.62 -7.33 -13.16
C LEU A 33 -5.81 -8.67 -12.43
N MET A 34 -4.99 -8.96 -11.43
CA MET A 34 -5.16 -10.13 -10.56
C MET A 34 -6.45 -10.06 -9.75
N ALA A 35 -6.77 -8.89 -9.17
CA ALA A 35 -8.04 -8.67 -8.47
C ALA A 35 -9.24 -8.93 -9.39
N TYR A 36 -9.22 -8.46 -10.63
CA TYR A 36 -10.27 -8.79 -11.61
C TYR A 36 -10.29 -10.29 -11.95
N GLY A 37 -9.14 -10.97 -11.90
CA GLY A 37 -9.05 -12.43 -11.95
C GLY A 37 -9.87 -13.09 -10.84
N CYS A 38 -9.61 -12.74 -9.58
CA CYS A 38 -10.36 -13.23 -8.41
C CYS A 38 -11.86 -12.90 -8.48
N SER A 39 -12.20 -11.70 -8.93
CA SER A 39 -13.60 -11.27 -9.15
C SER A 39 -14.32 -12.20 -10.13
N ARG A 40 -13.71 -12.50 -11.28
CA ARG A 40 -14.33 -13.37 -12.29
C ARG A 40 -14.35 -14.85 -11.91
N ALA A 41 -13.23 -15.36 -11.41
CA ALA A 41 -13.04 -16.79 -11.23
C ALA A 41 -13.63 -17.32 -9.92
N ASN A 42 -13.63 -16.51 -8.84
CA ASN A 42 -14.16 -16.87 -7.53
C ASN A 42 -13.60 -18.20 -6.98
N ASP A 43 -12.32 -18.44 -7.21
CA ASP A 43 -11.61 -19.62 -6.71
C ASP A 43 -10.53 -19.21 -5.69
N GLN A 44 -10.12 -20.18 -4.87
CA GLN A 44 -9.18 -19.95 -3.79
C GLN A 44 -7.81 -19.49 -4.30
N ASP A 45 -7.33 -20.01 -5.44
CA ASP A 45 -5.99 -19.72 -5.96
C ASP A 45 -5.89 -18.27 -6.46
N SER A 46 -6.82 -17.84 -7.31
CA SER A 46 -6.83 -16.47 -7.84
C SER A 46 -7.01 -15.41 -6.75
N CYS A 47 -7.86 -15.68 -5.76
CA CYS A 47 -8.10 -14.77 -4.65
C CYS A 47 -6.94 -14.74 -3.65
N SER A 48 -6.32 -15.89 -3.35
CA SER A 48 -5.12 -15.93 -2.48
C SER A 48 -3.94 -15.22 -3.12
N LYS A 49 -3.71 -15.38 -4.43
CA LYS A 49 -2.66 -14.65 -5.17
C LYS A 49 -2.85 -13.13 -5.08
N THR A 50 -4.09 -12.67 -5.25
CA THR A 50 -4.43 -11.25 -5.12
C THR A 50 -4.09 -10.74 -3.72
N ARG A 51 -4.51 -11.45 -2.67
CA ARG A 51 -4.25 -11.07 -1.27
C ARG A 51 -2.76 -11.06 -0.96
N ASN A 52 -2.04 -12.13 -1.29
CA ASN A 52 -0.60 -12.26 -0.99
C ASN A 52 0.23 -11.14 -1.62
N LEU A 53 -0.17 -10.66 -2.80
CA LEU A 53 0.52 -9.54 -3.44
C LEU A 53 0.11 -8.18 -2.87
N ALA A 54 -1.15 -8.04 -2.45
CA ALA A 54 -1.68 -6.81 -1.87
C ALA A 54 -1.17 -6.58 -0.43
N ASP A 55 -1.09 -7.63 0.38
CA ASP A 55 -0.80 -7.55 1.81
C ASP A 55 0.44 -6.69 2.16
N PRO A 56 1.61 -6.88 1.51
CA PRO A 56 2.80 -6.09 1.80
C PRO A 56 2.64 -4.57 1.55
N LEU A 57 1.66 -4.15 0.76
CA LEU A 57 1.40 -2.73 0.50
C LEU A 57 0.80 -2.02 1.72
N MET A 58 0.10 -2.72 2.61
CA MET A 58 -0.46 -2.12 3.84
C MET A 58 0.66 -1.62 4.77
N ASP A 59 1.75 -2.37 4.86
CA ASP A 59 2.90 -2.02 5.70
C ASP A 59 3.90 -1.09 4.99
N HIS A 60 3.63 -0.69 3.74
CA HIS A 60 4.56 0.11 2.97
C HIS A 60 4.73 1.52 3.57
N PRO A 61 5.95 1.94 3.97
CA PRO A 61 6.16 3.14 4.79
C PRO A 61 5.90 4.45 4.04
N ARG A 62 5.85 4.40 2.70
CA ARG A 62 5.68 5.59 1.86
C ARG A 62 4.30 5.72 1.22
N LEU A 63 3.43 4.71 1.34
CA LEU A 63 2.09 4.79 0.77
C LEU A 63 1.20 5.65 1.67
N SER A 64 0.31 6.42 1.05
CA SER A 64 -0.67 7.24 1.75
C SER A 64 -1.66 6.35 2.53
N ALA A 65 -2.29 6.91 3.56
CA ALA A 65 -3.38 6.24 4.28
C ALA A 65 -4.47 5.77 3.30
N ALA A 66 -4.90 6.65 2.39
CA ALA A 66 -5.92 6.32 1.38
C ALA A 66 -5.54 5.13 0.47
N CYS A 67 -4.26 4.99 0.11
CA CYS A 67 -3.80 3.80 -0.61
C CYS A 67 -3.92 2.55 0.26
N LYS A 68 -3.45 2.62 1.51
CA LYS A 68 -3.50 1.49 2.45
C LYS A 68 -4.92 1.05 2.74
N ASP A 69 -5.85 1.99 2.91
CA ASP A 69 -7.27 1.70 3.10
C ASP A 69 -7.85 0.98 1.88
N THR A 70 -7.52 1.44 0.67
CA THR A 70 -7.95 0.80 -0.59
C THR A 70 -7.38 -0.61 -0.73
N VAL A 71 -6.11 -0.81 -0.34
CA VAL A 71 -5.48 -2.15 -0.33
C VAL A 71 -6.15 -3.04 0.71
N TRP A 72 -6.41 -2.53 1.91
CA TRP A 72 -7.09 -3.26 2.97
C TRP A 72 -8.49 -3.71 2.54
N GLU A 73 -9.30 -2.80 1.96
CA GLU A 73 -10.59 -3.13 1.35
C GLU A 73 -10.46 -4.26 0.33
N LEU A 74 -9.48 -4.16 -0.58
CA LEU A 74 -9.23 -5.18 -1.60
C LEU A 74 -8.89 -6.54 -0.99
N VAL A 75 -8.01 -6.58 0.00
CA VAL A 75 -7.62 -7.80 0.71
C VAL A 75 -8.85 -8.44 1.35
N GLN A 76 -9.65 -7.67 2.09
CA GLN A 76 -10.86 -8.16 2.76
C GLN A 76 -11.87 -8.72 1.74
N ALA A 77 -12.08 -8.03 0.62
CA ALA A 77 -13.04 -8.45 -0.41
C ALA A 77 -12.57 -9.66 -1.24
N SER A 78 -11.26 -9.85 -1.42
CA SER A 78 -10.67 -10.87 -2.30
C SER A 78 -10.68 -12.26 -1.67
N GLN A 79 -11.86 -12.81 -1.39
CA GLN A 79 -12.05 -14.16 -0.85
C GLN A 79 -12.94 -14.99 -1.78
N ALA A 80 -12.63 -16.28 -1.90
CA ALA A 80 -13.52 -17.23 -2.57
C ALA A 80 -14.77 -17.44 -1.72
N VAL A 81 -15.94 -17.38 -2.34
CA VAL A 81 -17.23 -17.59 -1.69
C VAL A 81 -18.06 -18.62 -2.47
N THR A 82 -19.13 -19.12 -1.88
CA THR A 82 -19.99 -20.14 -2.51
C THR A 82 -20.67 -19.66 -3.79
N THR A 83 -21.08 -18.38 -3.85
CA THR A 83 -21.79 -17.81 -5.00
C THR A 83 -21.09 -16.54 -5.49
N ASN A 84 -20.71 -16.51 -6.78
CA ASN A 84 -20.07 -15.34 -7.39
C ASN A 84 -21.10 -14.26 -7.81
N SER A 85 -21.72 -13.61 -6.82
CA SER A 85 -22.72 -12.56 -7.06
C SER A 85 -22.11 -11.29 -7.66
N PHE A 86 -22.94 -10.48 -8.31
CA PHE A 86 -22.52 -9.17 -8.82
C PHE A 86 -21.98 -8.28 -7.69
N GLN A 87 -22.63 -8.28 -6.53
CA GLN A 87 -22.23 -7.49 -5.37
C GLN A 87 -20.83 -7.89 -4.87
N ARG A 88 -20.51 -9.19 -4.85
CA ARG A 88 -19.18 -9.69 -4.49
C ARG A 88 -18.13 -9.32 -5.52
N ARG A 89 -18.48 -9.34 -6.81
CA ARG A 89 -17.59 -8.87 -7.88
C ARG A 89 -17.31 -7.38 -7.76
N ASP A 90 -18.34 -6.56 -7.54
CA ASP A 90 -18.15 -5.10 -7.39
C ASP A 90 -17.38 -4.74 -6.12
N SER A 91 -17.53 -5.49 -5.02
CA SER A 91 -16.74 -5.26 -3.80
C SER A 91 -15.23 -5.48 -4.00
N ILE A 92 -14.83 -6.32 -4.96
CA ILE A 92 -13.44 -6.50 -5.38
C ILE A 92 -13.05 -5.46 -6.43
N ASP A 93 -13.90 -5.24 -7.43
CA ASP A 93 -13.57 -4.40 -8.58
C ASP A 93 -13.47 -2.91 -8.19
N ARG A 94 -14.27 -2.44 -7.22
CA ARG A 94 -14.23 -1.04 -6.73
C ARG A 94 -12.85 -0.62 -6.20
N PRO A 95 -12.26 -1.28 -5.20
CA PRO A 95 -10.93 -0.91 -4.72
C PRO A 95 -9.86 -1.20 -5.79
N ALA A 96 -9.99 -2.28 -6.58
CA ALA A 96 -9.05 -2.58 -7.66
C ALA A 96 -8.95 -1.47 -8.72
N ARG A 97 -10.08 -0.86 -9.12
CA ARG A 97 -10.12 0.29 -10.05
C ARG A 97 -9.34 1.50 -9.54
N ARG A 98 -9.27 1.68 -8.23
CA ARG A 98 -8.69 2.86 -7.59
C ARG A 98 -7.19 2.74 -7.35
N LEU A 99 -6.62 1.54 -7.33
CA LEU A 99 -5.20 1.29 -6.99
C LEU A 99 -4.22 2.25 -7.68
N THR A 100 -4.30 2.39 -9.00
CA THR A 100 -3.37 3.26 -9.74
C THR A 100 -3.59 4.74 -9.51
N LEU A 101 -4.74 5.14 -8.98
CA LEU A 101 -5.06 6.54 -8.67
C LEU A 101 -4.57 6.93 -7.27
N VAL A 102 -4.78 6.05 -6.28
CA VAL A 102 -4.49 6.37 -4.88
C VAL A 102 -3.11 5.93 -4.42
N CYS A 103 -2.54 4.90 -5.04
CA CYS A 103 -1.24 4.33 -4.66
C CYS A 103 -0.08 4.79 -5.53
N ALA A 104 -0.35 5.49 -6.64
CA ALA A 104 0.70 6.08 -7.45
C ALA A 104 1.50 7.11 -6.64
N ARG A 105 2.77 7.29 -7.00
CA ARG A 105 3.59 8.37 -6.44
C ARG A 105 2.86 9.70 -6.70
N PRO A 106 2.70 10.57 -5.69
CA PRO A 106 2.33 11.95 -5.98
C PRO A 106 3.43 12.53 -6.88
N ASP A 107 3.02 13.08 -8.03
CA ASP A 107 3.89 14.01 -8.74
C ASP A 107 4.27 15.10 -7.75
N LYS A 108 5.57 15.46 -7.70
CA LYS A 108 6.07 16.47 -6.76
C LYS A 108 5.11 17.65 -6.72
N PRO A 109 4.70 18.16 -5.53
CA PRO A 109 4.07 19.45 -5.47
C PRO A 109 4.94 20.44 -6.26
N GLN A 110 4.36 21.16 -7.22
CA GLN A 110 5.01 22.36 -7.73
C GLN A 110 5.23 23.24 -6.50
N GLU A 111 6.49 23.43 -6.14
CA GLU A 111 6.90 24.46 -5.20
C GLU A 111 6.22 25.76 -5.66
N PRO A 112 5.43 26.45 -4.81
CA PRO A 112 4.83 27.71 -5.19
C PRO A 112 5.94 28.59 -5.75
N ALA A 113 5.80 29.05 -6.99
CA ALA A 113 6.78 29.92 -7.61
C ALA A 113 7.07 31.06 -6.64
N ALA A 114 8.33 31.18 -6.21
CA ALA A 114 8.75 32.27 -5.34
C ALA A 114 8.29 33.59 -5.99
N PRO A 115 7.68 34.51 -5.23
CA PRO A 115 7.20 35.76 -5.82
C PRO A 115 8.40 36.50 -6.42
N THR A 116 8.37 36.68 -7.75
CA THR A 116 9.32 37.51 -8.48
C THR A 116 9.15 38.94 -8.00
N GLN A 117 10.07 39.41 -7.17
CA GLN A 117 10.19 40.83 -6.87
C GLN A 117 10.96 41.49 -8.02
N THR A 118 10.27 42.27 -8.84
CA THR A 118 10.84 43.27 -9.76
C THR A 118 9.90 44.45 -9.84
#